data_AF-A0AA95HEP9-F1
#
_entry.id   AF-A0AA95HEP9-F1
#
_cell.length_a   1.000
_cell.length_b   1.000
_cell.length_c   1.000
_cell.angle_alpha   90.00
_cell.angle_beta   90.00
_cell.angle_gamma   90.00
#
_symmetry.space_group_name_H-M   'P 1'
#
loop_
_entity.id
_entity.type
_entity.pdbx_description
1 polymer ?
#
loop_
_entity_poly.entity_id
_entity_poly.type
_entity_poly.pdbx_seq_one_letter_code
_entity_poly.pdbx_strand_id
1 'polypeptide(L)' 'MNMVSARRVSRDVKAVHTDVHALLNAGILSKADDGRIVFPFDALHVDFMLQAA' A
#
# COMPACT_ATOMS: atom_id res chain seq x y z
N MET A 1 -1.53 -17.01 -0.23
CA MET A 1 -1.76 -15.60 -0.58
C MET A 1 -0.87 -15.26 -1.79
N ASN A 2 -1.43 -15.20 -2.99
CA ASN A 2 -0.68 -15.13 -4.25
C ASN A 2 -0.12 -13.72 -4.50
N MET A 3 1.14 -13.68 -4.94
CA MET A 3 2.13 -12.61 -4.79
C MET A 3 2.10 -11.64 -5.98
N VAL A 4 1.00 -10.89 -6.18
CA VAL A 4 0.87 -10.00 -7.35
C VAL A 4 1.40 -8.57 -7.14
N SER A 5 1.58 -8.10 -5.89
CA SER A 5 2.15 -6.76 -5.63
C SER A 5 3.68 -6.66 -5.77
N ALA A 6 4.41 -7.76 -5.50
CA ALA A 6 5.87 -7.72 -5.38
C ALA A 6 6.63 -7.54 -6.72
N ARG A 7 5.97 -7.79 -7.87
CA ARG A 7 6.63 -7.68 -9.19
C ARG A 7 6.62 -6.26 -9.79
N ARG A 8 5.83 -5.32 -9.24
CA ARG A 8 5.71 -3.95 -9.80
C ARG A 8 6.59 -2.91 -9.11
N VAL A 9 7.10 -3.22 -7.92
CA VAL A 9 7.96 -2.30 -7.15
C VAL A 9 9.24 -3.05 -6.82
N SER A 10 10.29 -2.84 -7.63
CA SER A 10 11.64 -3.32 -7.35
C SER A 10 12.25 -2.48 -6.22
N ARG A 11 11.69 -2.63 -5.02
CA ARG A 11 12.23 -2.11 -3.76
C ARG A 11 11.88 -3.12 -2.69
N ASP A 12 12.90 -3.44 -1.89
CA ASP A 12 12.95 -4.50 -0.88
C ASP A 12 11.58 -4.89 -0.32
N VAL A 13 11.18 -6.14 -0.55
CA VAL A 13 9.89 -6.73 -0.15
C VAL A 13 9.60 -6.52 1.34
N LYS A 14 10.64 -6.34 2.16
CA LYS A 14 10.53 -6.04 3.59
C LYS A 14 10.01 -4.63 3.87
N ALA A 15 10.45 -3.62 3.12
CA ALA A 15 9.96 -2.25 3.28
C ALA A 15 8.47 -2.16 2.93
N VAL A 16 8.08 -2.84 1.84
CA VAL A 16 6.67 -2.92 1.42
C VAL A 16 5.78 -3.53 2.50
N HIS A 17 6.25 -4.53 3.24
CA HIS A 17 5.47 -5.13 4.31
C HIS A 17 5.20 -4.16 5.47
N THR A 18 6.23 -3.42 5.90
CA THR A 18 6.10 -2.39 6.93
C THR A 18 5.18 -1.26 6.49
N ASP A 19 5.33 -0.78 5.26
CA ASP A 19 4.51 0.30 4.71
C ASP A 19 3.04 -0.13 4.60
N VAL A 20 2.78 -1.36 4.13
CA VAL A 20 1.43 -1.93 4.08
C VAL A 20 0.81 -2.03 5.48
N HIS A 21 1.59 -2.44 6.48
CA HIS A 21 1.11 -2.46 7.87
C HIS A 21 0.81 -1.04 8.39
N ALA A 22 1.65 -0.06 8.08
CA ALA A 22 1.43 1.33 8.45
C ALA A 22 0.15 1.88 7.79
N LEU A 23 -0.09 1.57 6.50
CA LEU A 23 -1.29 1.99 5.77
C LEU A 23 -2.56 1.30 6.26
N LEU A 24 -2.48 0.03 6.66
CA LEU A 24 -3.57 -0.67 7.35
C LEU A 24 -3.90 -0.01 8.69
N ASN A 25 -2.87 0.30 9.50
CA ASN A 25 -3.05 0.96 10.80
C ASN A 25 -3.60 2.39 10.65
N ALA A 26 -3.25 3.09 9.57
CA ALA A 26 -3.79 4.41 9.24
C ALA A 26 -5.23 4.36 8.70
N GLY A 27 -5.79 3.18 8.45
CA GLY A 27 -7.14 3.00 7.88
C GLY A 27 -7.24 3.29 6.38
N ILE A 28 -6.10 3.46 5.70
CA ILE A 28 -6.04 3.71 4.24
C ILE A 28 -6.23 2.40 3.47
N LEU A 29 -5.71 1.30 3.99
CA LEU A 29 -5.94 -0.05 3.48
C LEU A 29 -6.85 -0.82 4.43
N SER A 30 -7.54 -1.82 3.91
CA SER A 30 -8.35 -2.75 4.71
C SER A 30 -8.08 -4.19 4.32
N LYS A 31 -8.40 -5.11 5.24
CA LYS A 31 -8.41 -6.55 4.97
C LYS A 31 -9.82 -6.95 4.55
N ALA A 32 -9.95 -7.55 3.37
CA ALA A 32 -11.19 -8.20 2.95
C ALA A 32 -11.37 -9.52 3.69
N ASP A 33 -12.59 -10.06 3.67
CA ASP A 33 -12.95 -11.31 4.37
C ASP A 33 -12.13 -12.52 3.91
N ASP A 34 -11.59 -12.48 2.69
CA ASP A 34 -10.71 -13.51 2.12
C ASP A 34 -9.22 -13.34 2.47
N GLY A 35 -8.91 -12.39 3.36
CA GLY A 35 -7.56 -12.09 3.85
C GLY A 35 -6.71 -11.25 2.89
N ARG A 36 -7.25 -10.81 1.74
CA ARG A 36 -6.55 -9.90 0.83
C ARG A 36 -6.55 -8.47 1.35
N ILE A 37 -5.55 -7.72 0.94
CA ILE A 37 -5.45 -6.29 1.22
C ILE A 37 -6.16 -5.54 0.10
N VAL A 38 -7.10 -4.68 0.46
CA VAL A 38 -7.90 -3.87 -0.46
C VAL A 38 -7.74 -2.40 -0.12
N PHE A 39 -7.86 -1.56 -1.14
CA PHE A 39 -8.05 -0.13 -0.99
C PHE A 39 -9.55 0.14 -1.13
N PRO A 40 -10.27 0.49 -0.05
CA PRO A 40 -11.73 0.51 -0.04
C PRO A 40 -12.33 1.80 -0.61
N PHE A 41 -11.58 2.55 -1.40
CA PHE A 41 -12.01 3.81 -1.99
C PHE A 41 -11.92 3.75 -3.51
N ASP A 42 -12.82 4.45 -4.19
CA ASP A 42 -12.88 4.47 -5.65
C ASP A 42 -11.73 5.25 -6.29
N ALA A 43 -11.16 6.23 -5.58
CA ALA A 43 -10.07 7.06 -6.05
C ALA A 43 -9.18 7.55 -4.91
N LEU A 44 -7.89 7.74 -5.21
CA LEU A 44 -6.92 8.42 -4.36
C LEU A 44 -6.48 9.70 -5.06
N HIS A 45 -6.80 10.85 -4.47
CA HIS A 45 -6.23 12.13 -4.89
C HIS A 45 -5.10 12.48 -3.92
N VAL A 46 -3.88 12.63 -4.45
CA VAL A 46 -2.74 13.06 -3.63
C VAL A 46 -2.15 14.32 -4.24
N ASP A 47 -2.01 15.33 -3.40
CA ASP A 47 -1.25 16.52 -3.70
C ASP A 47 0.18 16.33 -3.19
N PHE A 48 1.16 16.43 -4.08
CA PHE A 48 2.57 16.32 -3.73
C PHE A 48 3.29 17.59 -4.20
N MET A 49 3.89 18.30 -3.24
CA MET A 49 4.87 19.35 -3.50
C MET A 49 6.26 18.80 -3.19
N LEU A 50 7.05 18.55 -4.24
CA LEU A 50 8.45 18.20 -4.08
C LEU A 50 9.29 19.48 -4.15
N GLN A 51 10.02 19.77 -3.08
CA GLN A 51 11.02 20.83 -3.06
C GLN A 51 12.40 20.18 -3.23
N ALA A 52 13.21 20.72 -4.14
CA ALA A 52 14.60 20.28 -4.29
C ALA A 52 15.42 20.69 -3.06
N ALA A 53 16.44 19.88 -2.74
CA ALA A 53 17.43 20.17 -1.70
C ALA A 53 18.55 21.08 -2.22
#